data_AF-A0A933NG89-F1
#
_entry.id   AF-A0A933NG89-F1
#
_cell.length_a   1.000
_cell.length_b   1.000
_cell.length_c   1.000
_cell.angle_alpha   90.00
_cell.angle_beta   90.00
_cell.angle_gamma   90.00
#
_symmetry.space_group_name_H-M   'P 1'
#
loop_
_entity.id
_entity.type
_entity.pdbx_description
1 polymer ?
#
loop_
_entity_poly.entity_id
_entity_poly.type
_entity_poly.pdbx_seq_one_letter_code
_entity_poly.pdbx_strand_id
1 'polypeptide(L)'
;MKTLVTLPYRDAKRRVMERFERLYLFSLMDRVNQNISQAAREAHMDRKNFWMKLKPYLTERPGTDELEREYDASRDQAASPGSPRADVPADPRRDPDENGEEDEDYG
;
A
#
# COMPACT_ATOMS: atom_id res chain seq x y z
N MET A 1 7.33 -20.82 -25.88
CA MET A 1 6.52 -19.83 -25.13
C MET A 1 5.56 -20.59 -24.23
N LYS A 2 5.69 -20.54 -22.89
CA LYS A 2 4.76 -21.25 -21.98
C LYS A 2 3.41 -20.54 -21.98
N THR A 3 2.37 -21.22 -22.42
CA THR A 3 0.98 -20.73 -22.43
C THR A 3 0.38 -20.82 -21.03
N LEU A 4 -0.45 -19.85 -20.62
CA LEU A 4 -1.05 -19.82 -19.28
C LEU A 4 -1.86 -21.09 -18.96
N VAL A 5 -2.51 -21.67 -19.97
CA VAL A 5 -3.35 -22.87 -19.86
C VAL A 5 -2.57 -24.16 -19.57
N THR A 6 -1.23 -24.15 -19.68
CA THR A 6 -0.37 -25.31 -19.39
C THR A 6 0.28 -25.23 -18.01
N LEU A 7 -0.03 -24.21 -17.22
CA LEU A 7 0.48 -24.03 -15.85
C LEU A 7 -0.54 -24.51 -14.82
N PRO A 8 -0.10 -24.94 -13.63
CA PRO A 8 -1.00 -25.09 -12.49
C PRO A 8 -1.83 -23.82 -12.28
N TYR A 9 -3.11 -23.98 -11.94
CA TYR A 9 -4.05 -22.85 -11.81
C TYR A 9 -3.51 -21.71 -10.95
N ARG A 10 -2.84 -22.04 -9.83
CA ARG A 10 -2.21 -21.07 -8.93
C ARG A 10 -1.16 -20.21 -9.65
N ASP A 11 -0.31 -20.83 -10.47
CA ASP A 11 0.74 -20.13 -11.21
C ASP A 11 0.17 -19.32 -12.39
N ALA A 12 -0.82 -19.87 -13.08
CA ALA A 12 -1.52 -19.16 -14.15
C ALA A 12 -2.18 -17.88 -13.60
N LYS A 13 -2.96 -18.01 -12.52
CA LYS A 13 -3.60 -16.88 -11.83
C LYS A 13 -2.57 -15.85 -11.39
N ARG A 14 -1.49 -16.30 -10.73
CA ARG A 14 -0.43 -15.40 -10.27
C ARG A 14 0.15 -14.57 -11.42
N ARG A 15 0.50 -15.19 -12.56
CA ARG A 15 1.04 -14.48 -13.73
C ARG A 15 0.05 -13.47 -14.34
N VAL A 16 -1.23 -13.84 -14.38
CA VAL A 16 -2.28 -12.92 -14.86
C VAL A 16 -2.40 -11.73 -13.93
N MET A 17 -2.43 -11.97 -12.62
CA MET A 17 -2.52 -10.92 -11.61
C MET A 17 -1.30 -10.00 -11.62
N GLU A 18 -0.08 -10.53 -11.66
CA GLU A 18 1.16 -9.75 -11.75
C GLU A 18 1.15 -8.83 -12.99
N ARG A 19 0.74 -9.38 -14.15
CA ARG A 19 0.63 -8.59 -15.39
C ARG A 19 -0.44 -7.50 -15.29
N PHE A 20 -1.60 -7.82 -14.72
CA PHE A 20 -2.68 -6.88 -14.51
C PHE A 20 -2.26 -5.76 -13.56
N GLU A 21 -1.72 -6.09 -12.38
CA GLU A 21 -1.30 -5.12 -11.37
C GLU A 21 -0.28 -4.14 -11.95
N ARG A 22 0.75 -4.65 -12.64
CA ARG A 22 1.76 -3.82 -13.30
C ARG A 22 1.14 -2.82 -14.28
N LEU A 23 0.28 -3.29 -15.19
CA LEU A 23 -0.36 -2.43 -16.19
C LEU A 23 -1.27 -1.39 -15.54
N TYR A 24 -2.04 -1.80 -14.53
CA TYR A 24 -2.95 -0.92 -13.81
C TYR A 24 -2.19 0.21 -13.10
N LEU A 25 -1.19 -0.14 -12.29
CA LEU A 25 -0.44 0.84 -11.50
C LEU A 25 0.28 1.85 -12.38
N PHE A 26 0.92 1.41 -13.47
CA PHE A 26 1.59 2.33 -14.40
C PHE A 26 0.61 3.21 -15.17
N SER A 27 -0.50 2.64 -15.66
CA SER A 27 -1.53 3.44 -16.34
C SER A 27 -2.09 4.52 -15.42
N LEU A 28 -2.18 4.25 -14.12
CA LEU A 28 -2.66 5.22 -13.15
C LEU A 28 -1.62 6.32 -12.91
N MET A 29 -0.36 5.94 -12.70
CA MET A 29 0.75 6.91 -12.56
C MET A 29 0.86 7.84 -13.76
N ASP A 30 0.66 7.33 -14.99
CA ASP A 30 0.68 8.14 -16.20
C ASP A 30 -0.47 9.15 -16.25
N ARG A 31 -1.69 8.77 -15.81
CA ARG A 31 -2.85 9.68 -15.77
C ARG A 31 -2.67 10.84 -14.79
N VAL A 32 -2.02 10.59 -13.66
CA VAL A 32 -1.84 11.57 -12.58
C VAL A 32 -0.49 12.28 -12.63
N ASN A 33 0.19 12.22 -13.78
CA ASN A 33 1.50 12.84 -13.99
C ASN A 33 2.51 12.47 -12.90
N GLN A 34 2.59 11.17 -12.59
CA GLN A 34 3.49 10.57 -11.59
C GLN A 34 3.23 10.96 -10.12
N ASN A 35 2.10 11.60 -9.79
CA ASN A 35 1.76 11.91 -8.41
C ASN A 35 1.25 10.67 -7.64
N ILE A 36 2.09 10.11 -6.77
CA ILE A 36 1.78 8.89 -5.99
C ILE A 36 0.55 9.08 -5.09
N SER A 37 0.38 10.26 -4.49
CA SER A 37 -0.74 10.53 -3.58
C SER A 37 -2.07 10.59 -4.33
N GLN A 38 -2.08 11.17 -5.54
CA GLN A 38 -3.25 11.20 -6.40
C GLN A 38 -3.58 9.80 -6.94
N ALA A 39 -2.57 9.05 -7.40
CA ALA A 39 -2.77 7.67 -7.86
C ALA A 39 -3.37 6.79 -6.76
N ALA A 40 -2.87 6.89 -5.53
CA ALA A 40 -3.41 6.16 -4.39
C ALA A 40 -4.89 6.49 -4.14
N ARG A 41 -5.28 7.78 -4.20
CA ARG A 41 -6.67 8.21 -4.08
C ARG A 41 -7.56 7.65 -5.19
N GLU A 42 -7.11 7.70 -6.44
CA GLU A 42 -7.86 7.13 -7.58
C GLU A 42 -7.96 5.60 -7.51
N ALA A 43 -6.96 4.92 -6.93
CA ALA A 43 -7.00 3.49 -6.68
C ALA A 43 -7.81 3.11 -5.44
N HIS A 44 -8.33 4.07 -4.68
CA HIS A 44 -8.94 3.86 -3.36
C HIS A 44 -8.04 3.07 -2.40
N MET A 45 -6.74 3.36 -2.44
CA MET A 45 -5.72 2.76 -1.57
C MET A 45 -5.07 3.84 -0.72
N ASP A 46 -4.58 3.46 0.46
CA ASP A 46 -3.64 4.32 1.17
C ASP A 46 -2.33 4.43 0.38
N ARG A 47 -1.66 5.58 0.52
CA ARG A 47 -0.43 5.90 -0.22
C ARG A 47 0.66 4.85 0.00
N LYS A 48 0.77 4.29 1.22
CA LYS A 48 1.80 3.30 1.57
C LYS A 48 1.53 1.98 0.84
N ASN A 49 0.31 1.48 0.87
CA ASN A 49 -0.08 0.26 0.16
C ASN A 49 0.10 0.41 -1.35
N PHE A 50 -0.32 1.55 -1.91
CA PHE A 50 -0.10 1.84 -3.32
C PHE A 50 1.40 1.82 -3.68
N TRP A 51 2.23 2.51 -2.90
CA TRP A 51 3.69 2.52 -3.10
C TRP A 51 4.31 1.12 -2.97
N MET A 52 3.94 0.35 -1.95
CA MET A 52 4.46 -1.00 -1.74
C MET A 52 4.12 -1.95 -2.91
N LYS A 53 2.98 -1.75 -3.56
CA LYS A 53 2.60 -2.48 -4.77
C LYS A 53 3.35 -2.00 -6.02
N LEU A 54 3.62 -0.71 -6.13
CA LEU A 54 4.31 -0.11 -7.27
C LEU A 54 5.83 -0.38 -7.24
N LYS A 55 6.47 -0.28 -6.07
CA LYS A 55 7.91 -0.35 -5.88
C LYS A 55 8.59 -1.56 -6.55
N PRO A 56 8.09 -2.80 -6.43
CA PRO A 56 8.71 -3.96 -7.07
C PRO A 56 8.82 -3.84 -8.60
N TYR A 57 7.88 -3.13 -9.23
CA TYR A 57 7.86 -2.94 -10.68
C TYR A 57 8.72 -1.75 -11.14
N LEU A 58 9.10 -0.85 -10.23
CA LEU A 58 9.96 0.30 -10.52
C LEU A 58 11.42 -0.09 -10.67
N THR A 59 11.92 -1.06 -9.90
CA THR A 59 13.31 -1.53 -10.01
C THR A 59 13.66 -2.06 -11.41
N GLU A 60 12.67 -2.47 -12.20
CA GLU A 60 12.85 -2.90 -13.59
C GLU A 60 12.99 -1.72 -14.59
N ARG A 61 12.81 -0.47 -14.16
CA ARG A 61 12.79 0.73 -15.01
C ARG A 61 13.87 1.73 -14.57
N PRO A 62 14.73 2.22 -15.49
CA PRO A 62 15.69 3.28 -15.15
C PRO A 62 14.97 4.60 -14.85
N GLY A 63 15.45 5.35 -13.85
CA GLY A 63 14.94 6.70 -13.50
C GLY A 63 13.94 6.75 -12.33
N THR A 64 13.79 5.68 -11.55
CA THR A 64 12.79 5.61 -10.46
C THR A 64 13.24 6.21 -9.13
N ASP A 65 14.50 6.61 -9.03
CA ASP A 65 15.08 7.26 -7.85
C ASP A 65 14.35 8.56 -7.49
N GLU A 66 13.82 9.27 -8.49
CA GLU A 66 13.06 10.51 -8.28
C GLU A 66 11.72 10.25 -7.59
N LEU A 67 11.01 9.19 -7.99
CA LEU A 67 9.75 8.77 -7.37
C LEU A 67 9.95 8.28 -5.93
N GLU A 68 11.05 7.56 -5.67
CA GLU A 68 11.39 7.13 -4.33
C GLU A 68 11.72 8.32 -3.42
N ARG A 69 12.49 9.29 -3.91
CA ARG A 69 12.74 10.56 -3.18
C ARG A 69 11.45 11.34 -2.93
N GLU A 70 10.54 11.43 -3.90
CA GLU A 70 9.24 12.09 -3.72
C GLU A 70 8.41 11.38 -2.65
N TYR A 71 8.35 10.04 -2.71
CA TYR A 71 7.64 9.25 -1.71
C TYR A 71 8.22 9.47 -0.30
N ASP A 72 9.54 9.38 -0.13
CA ASP A 72 10.19 9.57 1.16
C ASP A 72 10.06 11.01 1.67
N ALA A 73 10.24 12.02 0.81
CA ALA A 73 10.02 13.43 1.17
C ALA A 73 8.56 13.69 1.59
N SER A 74 7.60 13.06 0.91
CA SER A 74 6.17 13.15 1.26
C SER A 74 5.81 12.35 2.51
N ARG A 75 6.64 11.38 2.92
CA ARG A 75 6.49 10.61 4.17
C ARG A 75 6.85 11.46 5.36
N ASP A 76 7.93 12.21 5.26
CA ASP A 76 8.44 13.06 6.35
C ASP A 76 7.52 14.28 6.59
N GLN A 77 6.88 14.81 5.54
CA GLN A 77 5.85 15.85 5.67
C GLN A 77 4.53 15.33 6.26
N ALA A 78 4.26 14.02 6.16
CA ALA A 78 3.07 13.38 6.69
C ALA A 78 3.25 12.84 8.12
N ALA A 79 4.40 13.09 8.77
CA ALA A 79 4.64 12.79 10.19
C ALA A 79 3.92 13.79 11.12
N SER A 80 2.65 14.11 10.82
CA SER A 80 1.67 14.68 11.74
C SER A 80 0.79 13.52 12.24
N PRO A 81 0.51 13.42 13.55
CA PRO A 81 0.06 12.16 14.15
C PRO A 81 -1.35 11.78 13.68
N GLY A 82 -1.48 10.53 13.21
CA GLY A 82 -2.74 9.80 13.11
C GLY A 82 -3.68 10.25 11.99
N SER A 83 -3.71 9.51 10.88
CA SER A 83 -4.97 9.38 10.15
C SER A 83 -5.93 8.59 11.06
N PRO A 84 -7.10 9.14 11.45
CA PRO A 84 -8.15 8.33 12.05
C PRO A 84 -8.47 7.22 11.06
N ARG A 85 -8.52 5.98 11.54
CA ARG A 85 -9.14 4.90 10.77
C ARG A 85 -10.52 5.41 10.35
N ALA A 86 -10.77 5.52 9.05
CA ALA A 86 -12.10 5.78 8.53
C ALA A 86 -13.02 4.69 9.10
N ASP A 87 -13.90 5.10 10.01
CA ASP A 87 -15.15 4.44 10.38
C ASP A 87 -15.09 2.91 10.53
N VAL A 88 -14.29 2.41 11.47
CA VAL A 88 -14.66 1.16 12.14
C VAL A 88 -15.66 1.56 13.22
N PRO A 89 -16.94 1.16 13.15
CA PRO A 89 -17.88 1.41 14.23
C PRO A 89 -17.26 0.89 15.53
N ALA A 90 -17.32 1.68 16.60
CA ALA A 90 -16.97 1.17 17.93
C ALA A 90 -17.76 -0.13 18.15
N ASP A 91 -17.05 -1.24 18.37
CA ASP A 91 -17.69 -2.49 18.78
C ASP A 91 -18.42 -2.19 20.10
N PRO A 92 -19.76 -2.26 20.16
CA PRO A 92 -20.52 -1.93 21.37
C PRO A 92 -20.18 -2.81 22.57
N ARG A 93 -19.40 -3.88 22.36
CA ARG A 93 -18.96 -4.82 23.41
C ARG A 93 -17.59 -4.51 23.99
N ARG A 94 -16.92 -3.42 23.60
CA ARG A 94 -15.62 -3.05 24.18
C ARG A 94 -15.83 -2.28 25.47
N ASP A 95 -15.72 -2.97 26.60
CA ASP A 95 -15.78 -2.35 27.92
C ASP A 95 -14.63 -1.35 28.11
N PRO A 96 -14.90 -0.14 28.62
CA PRO A 96 -13.90 0.91 28.80
C PRO A 96 -12.93 0.67 29.97
N ASP A 97 -13.20 -0.29 30.85
CA ASP A 97 -12.45 -0.54 32.09
C ASP A 97 -11.30 -1.57 31.95
N GLU A 98 -10.96 -2.04 30.74
CA GLU A 98 -9.94 -3.07 30.55
C GLU A 98 -8.48 -2.54 30.49
N ASN A 99 -8.25 -1.25 30.79
CA ASN A 99 -6.90 -0.76 31.06
C ASN A 99 -6.55 -0.99 32.54
N GLY A 100 -6.40 -2.27 32.90
CA GLY A 100 -5.91 -2.67 34.21
C GLY A 100 -4.48 -2.16 34.43
N GLU A 101 -4.33 -1.37 35.48
CA GLU A 101 -3.07 -0.91 36.05
C GLU A 101 -2.18 -2.12 36.39
N GLU A 102 -1.07 -2.28 35.68
CA GLU A 102 0.06 -3.09 36.14
C GLU A 102 1.14 -2.12 36.64
N ASP A 103 0.95 -1.60 37.86
CA ASP A 103 2.04 -1.00 38.61
C ASP A 103 2.93 -2.15 39.11
N GLU A 104 4.04 -2.36 38.41
CA GLU A 104 5.12 -3.25 38.80
C GLU A 104 5.80 -2.74 40.08
N ASP A 105 5.46 -3.32 41.23
CA ASP A 105 6.23 -3.21 42.49
C ASP A 105 7.16 -4.43 42.62
N TYR A 106 8.42 -4.27 42.19
CA TYR A 106 9.47 -5.26 42.46
C TYR A 106 10.18 -4.93 43.78
N GLY A 107 9.67 -5.51 44.87
CA GLY A 107 10.37 -5.68 46.15
C GLY A 107 11.11 -7.01 46.26
#